data_AF-A0A3D5JGM2-F1
#
_entry.id   AF-A0A3D5JGM2-F1
#
_cell.length_a   1.000
_cell.length_b   1.000
_cell.length_c   1.000
_cell.angle_alpha   90.00
_cell.angle_beta   90.00
_cell.angle_gamma   90.00
#
_symmetry.space_group_name_H-M   'P 1'
#
loop_
_entity.id
_entity.type
_entity.pdbx_description
1 polymer ?
#
loop_
_entity_poly.entity_id
_entity_poly.type
_entity_poly.pdbx_seq_one_letter_code
_entity_poly.pdbx_strand_id
1 'polypeptide(L)'
;IRATTDPAILGEAGLVFLVVPVSATAAALAQVVQHAGSPDALVLCAKGMAMTEDGAALMPELAGSLVPKLPAVILSGPSFADEVMAGLPAAVTAAGTDKAAVATVQDSFAGSHLRVYANTDPLGVAIGGTMKNVIAIAAGCAIGLGLGDNARAAIVTRGLAEMARFAAAAGGATDSIYGLSGAGDLALSCA
;
A
#
# COMPACT_ATOMS: atom_id res chain seq x y z
N ILE A 1 5.19 16.01 17.58
CA ILE A 1 5.77 15.68 16.25
C ILE A 1 6.95 16.63 16.02
N ARG A 2 8.09 16.14 15.56
CA ARG A 2 9.28 16.95 15.19
C ARG A 2 9.49 16.81 13.68
N ALA A 3 9.55 17.93 12.97
CA ALA A 3 9.87 17.96 11.54
C ALA A 3 11.35 18.30 11.34
N THR A 4 12.01 17.67 10.36
CA THR A 4 13.42 17.91 10.04
C THR A 4 13.71 17.51 8.60
N THR A 5 14.76 18.08 8.02
CA THR A 5 15.37 17.66 6.75
C THR A 5 16.68 16.91 6.94
N ASP A 6 17.13 16.74 8.18
CA ASP A 6 18.35 16.00 8.52
C ASP A 6 18.06 14.48 8.53
N PRO A 7 18.66 13.68 7.61
CA PRO A 7 18.39 12.26 7.52
C PRO A 7 19.03 11.44 8.66
N ALA A 8 19.91 12.03 9.48
CA ALA A 8 20.54 11.34 10.61
C ALA A 8 19.52 10.80 11.62
N ILE A 9 18.31 11.36 11.69
CA ILE A 9 17.23 10.86 12.55
C ILE A 9 16.83 9.41 12.24
N LEU A 10 17.11 8.92 11.02
CA LEU A 10 16.78 7.56 10.62
C LEU A 10 17.62 6.52 11.38
N GLY A 11 18.80 6.89 11.89
CA GLY A 11 19.67 6.00 12.64
C GLY A 11 19.09 5.58 14.00
N GLU A 12 18.16 6.37 14.55
CA GLU A 12 17.51 6.13 15.84
C GLU A 12 16.11 5.49 15.68
N ALA A 13 15.62 5.32 14.45
CA ALA A 13 14.26 4.88 14.17
C ALA A 13 14.13 3.34 14.21
N GLY A 14 13.31 2.82 15.12
CA GLY A 14 12.89 1.41 15.12
C GLY A 14 11.86 1.08 14.03
N LEU A 15 11.04 2.06 13.61
CA LEU A 15 10.07 1.93 12.54
C LEU A 15 10.23 3.07 11.54
N VAL A 16 10.31 2.75 10.25
CA VAL A 16 10.44 3.75 9.19
C VAL A 16 9.27 3.63 8.21
N PHE A 17 8.39 4.64 8.17
CA PHE A 17 7.28 4.72 7.23
C PHE A 17 7.66 5.58 6.01
N LEU A 18 7.71 4.98 4.83
CA LEU A 18 7.85 5.70 3.56
C LEU A 18 6.47 6.06 3.02
N VAL A 19 6.11 7.33 3.25
CA VAL A 19 4.85 7.92 2.81
C VAL A 19 5.14 9.00 1.76
N VAL A 20 5.81 8.58 0.68
CA VAL A 20 6.19 9.44 -0.46
C VAL A 20 5.48 8.97 -1.74
N PRO A 21 5.35 9.83 -2.76
CA PRO A 21 4.88 9.40 -4.08
C PRO A 21 5.75 8.27 -4.64
N VAL A 22 5.16 7.39 -5.44
CA VAL A 22 5.84 6.21 -6.03
C VAL A 22 7.14 6.58 -6.75
N SER A 23 7.17 7.71 -7.46
CA SER A 23 8.35 8.22 -8.17
C SER A 23 9.51 8.59 -7.26
N ALA A 24 9.25 8.89 -5.98
CA ALA A 24 10.25 9.25 -4.99
C ALA A 24 10.68 8.07 -4.10
N THR A 25 9.99 6.91 -4.19
CA THR A 25 10.25 5.75 -3.33
C THR A 25 11.68 5.25 -3.45
N ALA A 26 12.24 5.12 -4.66
CA ALA A 26 13.61 4.63 -4.85
C ALA A 26 14.66 5.55 -4.21
N ALA A 27 14.52 6.87 -4.39
CA ALA A 27 15.40 7.85 -3.76
C ALA A 27 15.27 7.85 -2.23
N ALA A 28 14.06 7.70 -1.70
CA ALA A 28 13.82 7.59 -0.26
C ALA A 28 14.44 6.30 0.33
N LEU A 29 14.32 5.17 -0.37
CA LEU A 29 14.97 3.92 0.04
C LEU A 29 16.50 4.05 0.08
N ALA A 30 17.11 4.77 -0.86
CA ALA A 30 18.54 5.04 -0.83
C ALA A 30 18.97 5.83 0.43
N GLN A 31 18.15 6.80 0.87
CA GLN A 31 18.38 7.52 2.13
C GLN A 31 18.27 6.61 3.35
N VAL A 32 17.30 5.69 3.36
CA VAL A 32 17.16 4.68 4.43
C VAL A 32 18.40 3.78 4.48
N VAL A 33 18.88 3.28 3.35
CA VAL A 33 20.10 2.45 3.31
C VAL A 33 21.32 3.20 3.85
N GLN A 34 21.43 4.49 3.55
CA GLN A 34 22.59 5.29 3.94
C GLN A 34 22.57 5.69 5.42
N HIS A 35 21.39 5.94 5.99
CA HIS A 35 21.26 6.60 7.30
C HIS A 35 20.53 5.79 8.36
N ALA A 36 19.69 4.83 7.97
CA ALA A 36 19.02 3.98 8.93
C ALA A 36 19.98 2.89 9.45
N GLY A 37 19.79 2.52 10.72
CA GLY A 37 20.47 1.37 11.30
C GLY A 37 19.82 0.06 10.83
N SER A 38 19.21 -0.66 11.75
CA SER A 38 18.43 -1.87 11.46
C SER A 38 17.02 -1.70 12.03
N PRO A 39 16.13 -0.99 11.31
CA PRO A 39 14.76 -0.81 11.78
C PRO A 39 14.05 -2.16 11.87
N ASP A 40 13.18 -2.32 12.85
CA ASP A 40 12.33 -3.49 13.07
C ASP A 40 11.33 -3.69 11.92
N ALA A 41 10.94 -2.60 11.25
CA ALA A 41 10.16 -2.64 10.01
C ALA A 41 10.39 -1.42 9.11
N LEU A 42 10.42 -1.68 7.81
CA LEU A 42 10.38 -0.67 6.75
C LEU A 42 9.01 -0.69 6.07
N VAL A 43 8.18 0.32 6.31
CA VAL A 43 6.78 0.34 5.87
C VAL A 43 6.62 1.16 4.60
N LEU A 44 6.24 0.52 3.49
CA LEU A 44 5.94 1.20 2.22
C LEU A 44 4.43 1.47 2.13
N CYS A 45 4.06 2.74 2.04
CA CYS A 45 2.65 3.17 1.99
C CYS A 45 2.21 3.63 0.58
N ALA A 46 3.16 3.74 -0.36
CA ALA A 46 2.89 4.18 -1.72
C ALA A 46 2.06 3.13 -2.48
N LYS A 47 1.02 3.59 -3.20
CA LYS A 47 0.14 2.75 -4.02
C LYS A 47 0.46 2.96 -5.49
N GLY A 48 1.01 1.96 -6.17
CA GLY A 48 1.37 2.01 -7.58
C GLY A 48 2.63 1.19 -7.90
N MET A 49 3.13 1.35 -9.12
CA MET A 49 4.35 0.68 -9.62
C MET A 49 5.43 1.71 -9.92
N ALA A 50 6.67 1.41 -9.54
CA ALA A 50 7.83 2.22 -9.91
C ALA A 50 8.37 1.74 -11.26
N MET A 51 8.83 2.68 -12.09
CA MET A 51 9.58 2.34 -13.29
C MET A 51 11.04 2.12 -12.92
N THR A 52 11.56 0.94 -13.24
CA THR A 52 12.96 0.53 -13.12
C THR A 52 13.55 0.30 -14.52
N GLU A 53 14.84 -0.01 -14.60
CA GLU A 53 15.50 -0.38 -15.85
C GLU A 53 14.90 -1.66 -16.47
N ASP A 54 14.40 -2.57 -15.63
CA ASP A 54 13.80 -3.85 -16.04
C ASP A 54 12.29 -3.76 -16.30
N GLY A 55 11.69 -2.57 -16.18
CA GLY A 55 10.26 -2.31 -16.40
C GLY A 55 9.53 -1.84 -15.15
N ALA A 56 8.21 -2.06 -15.10
CA ALA A 56 7.40 -1.64 -13.97
C ALA A 56 7.50 -2.65 -12.82
N ALA A 57 7.83 -2.19 -11.62
CA ALA A 57 7.96 -3.01 -10.41
C ALA A 57 6.94 -2.60 -9.34
N LEU A 58 6.29 -3.58 -8.72
CA LEU A 58 5.48 -3.40 -7.53
C LEU A 58 6.36 -3.00 -6.33
N MET A 59 5.79 -2.27 -5.37
CA MET A 59 6.53 -1.85 -4.16
C MET A 59 7.28 -2.97 -3.41
N PRO A 60 6.71 -4.17 -3.19
CA PRO A 60 7.47 -5.27 -2.58
C PRO A 60 8.63 -5.77 -3.45
N GLU A 61 8.51 -5.75 -4.78
CA GLU A 61 9.60 -6.12 -5.69
C GLU A 61 10.72 -5.08 -5.68
N LEU A 62 10.34 -3.79 -5.69
CA LEU A 62 11.28 -2.68 -5.56
C LEU A 62 12.04 -2.76 -4.24
N ALA A 63 11.35 -3.03 -3.12
CA ALA A 63 11.96 -3.21 -1.82
C ALA A 63 12.88 -4.45 -1.80
N GLY A 64 12.44 -5.57 -2.36
CA GLY A 64 13.26 -6.78 -2.48
C GLY A 64 14.54 -6.59 -3.30
N SER A 65 14.51 -5.70 -4.30
CA SER A 65 15.69 -5.37 -5.11
C SER A 65 16.63 -4.38 -4.40
N LEU A 66 16.09 -3.27 -3.86
CA LEU A 66 16.91 -2.19 -3.33
C LEU A 66 17.36 -2.39 -1.88
N VAL A 67 16.54 -3.06 -1.07
CA VAL A 67 16.74 -3.22 0.38
C VAL A 67 16.43 -4.64 0.87
N PRO A 68 17.01 -5.70 0.25
CA PRO A 68 16.65 -7.10 0.54
C PRO A 68 16.87 -7.54 1.99
N LYS A 69 17.67 -6.80 2.76
CA LYS A 69 17.97 -7.10 4.16
C LYS A 69 17.05 -6.40 5.16
N LEU A 70 16.25 -5.44 4.70
CA LEU A 70 15.32 -4.72 5.57
C LEU A 70 13.97 -5.43 5.58
N PRO A 71 13.34 -5.58 6.74
CA PRO A 71 12.02 -6.21 6.85
C PRO A 71 10.93 -5.30 6.27
N ALA A 72 10.67 -5.45 4.98
CA ALA A 72 9.70 -4.63 4.25
C ALA A 72 8.24 -5.05 4.54
N VAL A 73 7.39 -4.07 4.81
CA VAL A 73 5.96 -4.22 5.04
C VAL A 73 5.20 -3.28 4.13
N ILE A 74 4.23 -3.79 3.37
CA ILE A 74 3.31 -2.99 2.55
C ILE A 74 2.10 -2.61 3.41
N LEU A 75 1.81 -1.32 3.51
CA LEU A 75 0.62 -0.83 4.20
C LEU A 75 -0.37 -0.27 3.18
N SER A 76 -1.55 -0.89 3.04
CA SER A 76 -2.55 -0.50 2.05
C SER A 76 -3.98 -0.79 2.51
N GLY A 77 -4.93 0.00 2.04
CA GLY A 77 -6.34 -0.09 2.44
C GLY A 77 -7.06 1.27 2.46
N PRO A 78 -8.38 1.27 2.70
CA PRO A 78 -9.21 2.47 2.78
C PRO A 78 -8.78 3.33 3.97
N SER A 79 -8.27 4.53 3.69
CA SER A 79 -7.67 5.41 4.69
C SER A 79 -7.58 6.84 4.15
N PHE A 80 -8.71 7.46 3.82
CA PHE A 80 -8.69 8.87 3.42
C PHE A 80 -8.03 9.72 4.51
N ALA A 81 -6.98 10.45 4.13
CA ALA A 81 -6.09 11.12 5.08
C ALA A 81 -6.87 12.10 5.98
N ASP A 82 -7.82 12.84 5.42
CA ASP A 82 -8.63 13.81 6.15
C ASP A 82 -9.50 13.15 7.23
N GLU A 83 -10.06 11.96 6.94
CA GLU A 83 -10.86 11.20 7.91
C GLU A 83 -10.00 10.60 9.02
N VAL A 84 -8.85 10.03 8.67
CA VAL A 84 -7.88 9.50 9.64
C VAL A 84 -7.38 10.61 10.57
N MET A 85 -7.09 11.80 10.01
CA MET A 85 -6.70 12.98 10.78
C MET A 85 -7.82 13.51 11.68
N ALA A 86 -9.08 13.35 11.28
CA ALA A 86 -10.25 13.66 12.11
C ALA A 86 -10.53 12.61 13.20
N GLY A 87 -9.74 11.54 13.29
CA GLY A 87 -9.93 10.47 14.26
C GLY A 87 -11.10 9.55 13.94
N LEU A 88 -11.61 9.57 12.70
CA LEU A 88 -12.66 8.65 12.28
C LEU A 88 -12.11 7.23 12.10
N PRO A 89 -12.91 6.19 12.38
CA PRO A 89 -12.45 4.81 12.25
C PRO A 89 -12.08 4.46 10.81
N ALA A 90 -10.89 3.89 10.63
CA ALA A 90 -10.43 3.35 9.35
C ALA A 90 -9.76 1.98 9.55
N ALA A 91 -9.65 1.22 8.47
CA ALA A 91 -9.02 -0.10 8.50
C ALA A 91 -8.09 -0.31 7.32
N VAL A 92 -6.87 -0.77 7.58
CA VAL A 92 -5.85 -1.05 6.56
C VAL A 92 -5.20 -2.41 6.80
N THR A 93 -4.51 -2.90 5.78
CA THR A 93 -3.73 -4.14 5.83
C THR A 93 -2.24 -3.82 5.87
N ALA A 94 -1.51 -4.41 6.81
CA ALA A 94 -0.05 -4.49 6.81
C ALA A 94 0.37 -5.88 6.33
N ALA A 95 1.18 -5.95 5.27
CA ALA A 95 1.55 -7.19 4.62
C ALA A 95 3.06 -7.32 4.40
N GLY A 96 3.63 -8.45 4.80
CA GLY A 96 5.07 -8.69 4.67
C GLY A 96 5.41 -10.16 4.85
N THR A 97 6.61 -10.54 4.42
CA THR A 97 7.13 -11.91 4.59
C THR A 97 7.70 -12.15 5.98
N ASP A 98 8.20 -11.09 6.64
CA ASP A 98 8.60 -11.11 8.04
C ASP A 98 7.39 -10.86 8.96
N LYS A 99 6.95 -11.92 9.65
CA LYS A 99 5.79 -11.86 10.56
C LYS A 99 6.05 -10.98 11.78
N ALA A 100 7.29 -10.91 12.28
CA ALA A 100 7.63 -10.08 13.42
C ALA A 100 7.51 -8.60 13.03
N ALA A 101 8.04 -8.23 11.86
CA ALA A 101 7.91 -6.87 11.34
C ALA A 101 6.45 -6.46 11.11
N VAL A 102 5.63 -7.33 10.53
CA VAL A 102 4.18 -7.10 10.36
C VAL A 102 3.48 -6.91 11.70
N ALA A 103 3.82 -7.72 12.71
CA ALA A 103 3.28 -7.59 14.06
C ALA A 103 3.72 -6.27 14.72
N THR A 104 4.99 -5.87 14.62
CA THR A 104 5.49 -4.59 15.12
C THR A 104 4.72 -3.42 14.49
N VAL A 105 4.47 -3.47 13.18
CA VAL A 105 3.64 -2.46 12.50
C VAL A 105 2.22 -2.48 13.05
N GLN A 106 1.58 -3.65 13.17
CA GLN A 106 0.22 -3.76 13.70
C GLN A 106 0.11 -3.21 15.13
N ASP A 107 1.04 -3.56 16.00
CA ASP A 107 1.08 -3.16 17.41
C ASP A 107 1.33 -1.66 17.56
N SER A 108 2.09 -1.04 16.66
CA SER A 108 2.32 0.42 16.66
C SER A 108 1.05 1.25 16.51
N PHE A 109 -0.05 0.66 15.99
CA PHE A 109 -1.36 1.30 15.87
C PHE A 109 -2.38 0.81 16.92
N ALA A 110 -1.96 -0.02 17.88
CA ALA A 110 -2.85 -0.52 18.92
C ALA A 110 -3.46 0.63 19.74
N GLY A 111 -4.77 0.59 19.97
CA GLY A 111 -5.51 1.64 20.67
C GLY A 111 -5.82 2.89 19.83
N SER A 112 -5.37 2.95 18.57
CA SER A 112 -5.76 4.03 17.65
C SER A 112 -7.11 3.74 16.96
N HIS A 113 -7.66 4.76 16.29
CA HIS A 113 -8.85 4.61 15.42
C HIS A 113 -8.52 3.97 14.06
N LEU A 114 -7.24 3.69 13.77
CA LEU A 114 -6.80 3.00 12.57
C LEU A 114 -6.53 1.53 12.89
N ARG A 115 -7.46 0.65 12.51
CA ARG A 115 -7.29 -0.80 12.69
C ARG A 115 -6.36 -1.38 11.62
N VAL A 116 -5.27 -1.99 12.03
CA VAL A 116 -4.34 -2.67 11.12
C VAL A 116 -4.57 -4.18 11.16
N TYR A 117 -4.75 -4.81 10.00
CA TYR A 117 -4.86 -6.25 9.82
C TYR A 117 -3.56 -6.81 9.22
N ALA A 118 -3.03 -7.87 9.83
CA ALA A 118 -1.84 -8.56 9.32
C ALA A 118 -2.18 -9.43 8.10
N ASN A 119 -1.28 -9.47 7.11
CA ASN A 119 -1.34 -10.36 5.97
C ASN A 119 0.09 -10.83 5.61
N THR A 120 0.22 -12.02 5.02
CA THR A 120 1.51 -12.59 4.60
C THR A 120 1.75 -12.47 3.09
N ASP A 121 0.82 -11.88 2.35
CA ASP A 121 0.90 -11.69 0.89
C ASP A 121 1.11 -10.21 0.52
N PRO A 122 2.37 -9.71 0.55
CA PRO A 122 2.66 -8.33 0.19
C PRO A 122 2.40 -8.03 -1.29
N LEU A 123 2.52 -9.02 -2.18
CA LEU A 123 2.26 -8.84 -3.62
C LEU A 123 0.78 -8.58 -3.89
N GLY A 124 -0.13 -9.43 -3.40
CA GLY A 124 -1.56 -9.22 -3.58
C GLY A 124 -2.05 -7.92 -2.95
N VAL A 125 -1.52 -7.55 -1.79
CA VAL A 125 -1.84 -6.26 -1.13
C VAL A 125 -1.35 -5.05 -1.95
N ALA A 126 -0.14 -5.11 -2.51
CA ALA A 126 0.40 -4.07 -3.37
C ALA A 126 -0.38 -3.93 -4.68
N ILE A 127 -0.79 -5.05 -5.28
CA ILE A 127 -1.61 -5.08 -6.50
C ILE A 127 -2.98 -4.46 -6.25
N GLY A 128 -3.61 -4.79 -5.11
CA GLY A 128 -4.87 -4.17 -4.69
C GLY A 128 -4.80 -2.64 -4.71
N GLY A 129 -3.79 -2.09 -4.02
CA GLY A 129 -3.58 -0.63 -3.97
C GLY A 129 -3.23 -0.01 -5.32
N THR A 130 -2.45 -0.72 -6.14
CA THR A 130 -2.01 -0.24 -7.47
C THR A 130 -3.17 -0.14 -8.45
N MET A 131 -3.99 -1.18 -8.53
CA MET A 131 -5.04 -1.30 -9.55
C MET A 131 -6.28 -0.47 -9.21
N LYS A 132 -6.53 -0.16 -7.94
CA LYS A 132 -7.74 0.56 -7.51
C LYS A 132 -7.94 1.88 -8.25
N ASN A 133 -6.86 2.63 -8.46
CA ASN A 133 -6.93 3.97 -9.05
C ASN A 133 -7.24 3.90 -10.55
N VAL A 134 -6.76 2.85 -11.23
CA VAL A 134 -7.08 2.60 -12.65
C VAL A 134 -8.57 2.32 -12.80
N ILE A 135 -9.14 1.47 -11.95
CA ILE A 135 -10.57 1.16 -11.97
C ILE A 135 -11.40 2.36 -11.53
N ALA A 136 -10.94 3.15 -10.56
CA ALA A 136 -11.59 4.39 -10.13
C ALA A 136 -11.68 5.43 -11.25
N ILE A 137 -10.64 5.56 -12.08
CA ILE A 137 -10.70 6.42 -13.28
C ILE A 137 -11.79 5.92 -14.24
N ALA A 138 -11.84 4.61 -14.51
CA ALA A 138 -12.89 4.05 -15.38
C ALA A 138 -14.30 4.26 -14.81
N ALA A 139 -14.49 4.09 -13.51
CA ALA A 139 -15.73 4.39 -12.81
C ALA A 139 -16.09 5.89 -12.92
N GLY A 140 -15.11 6.78 -12.73
CA GLY A 140 -15.27 8.22 -12.91
C GLY A 140 -15.68 8.61 -14.34
N CYS A 141 -15.13 7.94 -15.36
CA CYS A 141 -15.56 8.12 -16.75
C CYS A 141 -17.04 7.75 -16.94
N ALA A 142 -17.50 6.64 -16.35
CA ALA A 142 -18.92 6.25 -16.44
C ALA A 142 -19.85 7.25 -15.74
N ILE A 143 -19.41 7.83 -14.62
CA ILE A 143 -20.12 8.93 -13.93
C ILE A 143 -20.17 10.15 -14.84
N GLY A 144 -19.03 10.59 -15.38
CA GLY A 144 -18.94 11.78 -16.24
C GLY A 144 -19.74 11.67 -17.54
N LEU A 145 -19.94 10.45 -18.04
CA LEU A 145 -20.77 10.16 -19.22
C LEU A 145 -22.27 9.97 -18.88
N GLY A 146 -22.66 9.99 -17.60
CA GLY A 146 -24.04 9.81 -17.18
C GLY A 146 -24.60 8.41 -17.42
N LEU A 147 -23.76 7.36 -17.39
CA LEU A 147 -24.17 5.98 -17.69
C LEU A 147 -24.92 5.28 -16.54
N GLY A 148 -25.04 5.95 -15.38
CA GLY A 148 -25.76 5.48 -14.21
C GLY A 148 -25.01 4.45 -13.37
N ASP A 149 -25.60 4.12 -12.21
CA ASP A 149 -24.95 3.28 -11.19
C ASP A 149 -24.72 1.84 -11.64
N ASN A 150 -25.55 1.30 -12.53
CA ASN A 150 -25.37 -0.05 -13.07
C ASN A 150 -24.05 -0.19 -13.85
N ALA A 151 -23.72 0.80 -14.68
CA ALA A 151 -22.48 0.81 -15.44
C ALA A 151 -21.26 0.93 -14.50
N ARG A 152 -21.35 1.81 -13.49
CA ARG A 152 -20.33 1.94 -12.46
C ARG A 152 -20.12 0.63 -11.68
N ALA A 153 -21.19 0.00 -11.22
CA ALA A 153 -21.13 -1.27 -10.49
C ALA A 153 -20.54 -2.39 -11.35
N ALA A 154 -20.86 -2.44 -12.64
CA ALA A 154 -20.28 -3.38 -13.58
C ALA A 154 -18.75 -3.17 -13.73
N ILE A 155 -18.29 -1.92 -13.86
CA ILE A 155 -16.85 -1.59 -13.93
C ILE A 155 -16.12 -2.04 -12.66
N VAL A 156 -16.66 -1.72 -11.48
CA VAL A 156 -16.05 -2.11 -10.19
C VAL A 156 -15.96 -3.63 -10.07
N THR A 157 -17.05 -4.34 -10.38
CA THR A 157 -17.11 -5.81 -10.27
C THR A 157 -16.16 -6.50 -11.25
N ARG A 158 -16.10 -6.04 -12.50
CA ARG A 158 -15.17 -6.57 -13.51
C ARG A 158 -13.73 -6.21 -13.20
N GLY A 159 -13.50 -5.01 -12.67
CA GLY A 159 -12.20 -4.56 -12.17
C GLY A 159 -11.66 -5.45 -11.07
N LEU A 160 -12.48 -5.83 -10.08
CA LEU A 160 -12.07 -6.80 -9.05
C LEU A 160 -11.66 -8.15 -9.62
N ALA A 161 -12.41 -8.67 -10.59
CA ALA A 161 -12.06 -9.91 -11.27
C ALA A 161 -10.74 -9.80 -12.08
N GLU A 162 -10.43 -8.62 -12.63
CA GLU A 162 -9.14 -8.36 -13.28
C GLU A 162 -7.99 -8.25 -12.27
N MET A 163 -8.20 -7.55 -11.16
CA MET A 163 -7.24 -7.47 -10.05
C MET A 163 -6.87 -8.86 -9.52
N ALA A 164 -7.86 -9.74 -9.33
CA ALA A 164 -7.63 -11.11 -8.86
C ALA A 164 -6.83 -11.94 -9.87
N ARG A 165 -7.15 -11.83 -11.17
CA ARG A 165 -6.37 -12.51 -12.23
C ARG A 165 -4.94 -11.99 -12.31
N PHE A 166 -4.76 -10.68 -12.16
CA PHE A 166 -3.42 -10.08 -12.15
C PHE A 166 -2.61 -10.50 -10.92
N ALA A 167 -3.23 -10.51 -9.73
CA ALA A 167 -2.61 -11.03 -8.51
C ALA A 167 -2.11 -12.46 -8.69
N ALA A 168 -2.97 -13.36 -9.19
CA ALA A 168 -2.59 -14.74 -9.45
C ALA A 168 -1.43 -14.85 -10.45
N ALA A 169 -1.46 -14.07 -11.54
CA ALA A 169 -0.40 -14.08 -12.55
C ALA A 169 0.94 -13.54 -12.02
N ALA A 170 0.91 -12.58 -11.10
CA ALA A 170 2.08 -12.00 -10.46
C ALA A 170 2.56 -12.81 -9.22
N GLY A 171 1.92 -13.93 -8.90
CA GLY A 171 2.28 -14.77 -7.75
C GLY A 171 1.72 -14.33 -6.40
N GLY A 172 0.82 -13.34 -6.38
CA GLY A 172 0.05 -12.95 -5.19
C GLY A 172 -1.20 -13.81 -4.97
N ALA A 173 -1.75 -13.78 -3.77
CA ALA A 173 -2.97 -14.51 -3.43
C ALA A 173 -4.21 -13.74 -3.88
N THR A 174 -5.13 -14.44 -4.54
CA THR A 174 -6.42 -13.85 -4.96
C THR A 174 -7.25 -13.35 -3.78
N ASP A 175 -7.14 -14.02 -2.63
CA ASP A 175 -7.91 -13.68 -1.43
C ASP A 175 -7.55 -12.30 -0.88
N SER A 176 -6.29 -11.86 -1.06
CA SER A 176 -5.85 -10.50 -0.69
C SER A 176 -6.60 -9.41 -1.46
N ILE A 177 -7.07 -9.70 -2.68
CA ILE A 177 -7.83 -8.74 -3.50
C ILE A 177 -9.24 -8.53 -2.95
N TYR A 178 -9.82 -9.54 -2.30
CA TYR A 178 -11.14 -9.40 -1.66
C TYR A 178 -11.06 -8.78 -0.26
N GLY A 179 -9.86 -8.45 0.23
CA GLY A 179 -9.62 -7.77 1.48
C GLY A 179 -9.64 -6.23 1.40
N LEU A 180 -9.15 -5.59 2.46
CA LEU A 180 -9.14 -4.13 2.60
C LEU A 180 -8.35 -3.41 1.51
N SER A 181 -7.19 -3.92 1.11
CA SER A 181 -6.33 -3.30 0.09
C SER A 181 -6.88 -3.38 -1.34
N GLY A 182 -7.78 -4.34 -1.61
CA GLY A 182 -8.43 -4.49 -2.91
C GLY A 182 -9.86 -3.99 -2.86
N ALA A 183 -10.81 -4.87 -2.54
CA ALA A 183 -12.24 -4.56 -2.49
C ALA A 183 -12.58 -3.37 -1.58
N GLY A 184 -11.99 -3.29 -0.38
CA GLY A 184 -12.26 -2.20 0.56
C GLY A 184 -11.84 -0.83 0.01
N ASP A 185 -10.59 -0.71 -0.41
CA ASP A 185 -10.02 0.54 -0.93
C ASP A 185 -10.63 0.91 -2.29
N LEU A 186 -10.97 -0.08 -3.12
CA LEU A 186 -11.67 0.14 -4.38
C LEU A 186 -13.09 0.68 -4.14
N ALA A 187 -13.85 0.09 -3.22
CA ALA A 187 -15.19 0.57 -2.88
C ALA A 187 -15.17 2.02 -2.41
N LEU A 188 -14.19 2.38 -1.56
CA LEU A 188 -13.99 3.76 -1.12
C LEU A 188 -13.61 4.70 -2.27
N SER A 189 -12.77 4.23 -3.21
CA SER A 189 -12.23 5.06 -4.31
C SER A 189 -13.21 5.28 -5.46
N CYS A 190 -14.19 4.38 -5.65
CA CYS A 190 -15.18 4.45 -6.74
C CYS A 190 -16.55 5.01 -6.30
N ALA A 191 -16.69 5.37 -5.03
CA ALA A 191 -17.91 5.92 -4.44
C ALA A 191 -18.24 7.32 -4.96
#